data_AF-A0A5C7KQA3-F1
#
_entry.id   AF-A0A5C7KQA3-F1
#
_cell.length_a   1.000
_cell.length_b   1.000
_cell.length_c   1.000
_cell.angle_alpha   90.00
_cell.angle_beta   90.00
_cell.angle_gamma   90.00
#
_symmetry.space_group_name_H-M   'P 1'
#
loop_
_entity.id
_entity.type
_entity.pdbx_description
1 polymer ?
#
loop_
_entity_poly.entity_id
_entity_poly.type
_entity_poly.pdbx_seq_one_letter_code
_entity_poly.pdbx_strand_id
1 'polypeptide(L)'
;MELNSAKMLEVAERVIYAAIRLTRAAGIKEKDGGYLAIFEISRGNLEVLAAAGYSPQEKIEGRQRVSQEKCIRILANGHNTSYESRNPAAGLWGGAVRGTDFIFSFSGLPELWDEAAMFVLAIRLRQLREYDVLAQISEERNPHLRPLLEACHWTE
;
A
#
# COMPACT_ATOMS: atom_id res chain seq x y z
N MET A 1 -4.81 8.19 20.09
CA MET A 1 -3.51 8.73 19.65
C MET A 1 -3.71 9.25 18.25
N GLU A 2 -3.47 10.55 18.04
CA GLU A 2 -3.62 11.17 16.73
C GLU A 2 -2.53 10.63 15.80
N LEU A 3 -2.91 10.15 14.61
CA LEU A 3 -1.96 9.60 13.65
C LEU A 3 -1.22 10.76 12.98
N ASN A 4 0.09 10.88 13.21
CA ASN A 4 0.92 11.89 12.53
C ASN A 4 1.82 11.24 11.47
N SER A 5 2.34 12.05 10.55
CA SER A 5 3.13 11.60 9.42
C SER A 5 4.40 10.84 9.84
N ALA A 6 5.02 11.20 10.96
CA ALA A 6 6.21 10.50 11.48
C ALA A 6 5.87 9.06 11.88
N LYS A 7 4.76 8.84 12.59
CA LYS A 7 4.32 7.50 12.95
C LYS A 7 3.89 6.68 11.73
N MET A 8 3.19 7.31 10.78
CA MET A 8 2.81 6.67 9.52
C MET A 8 4.04 6.17 8.77
N LEU A 9 5.09 7.00 8.65
CA LEU A 9 6.33 6.65 7.97
C LEU A 9 7.08 5.51 8.68
N GLU A 10 7.19 5.55 10.02
CA GLU A 10 7.84 4.49 10.80
C GLU A 10 7.19 3.12 10.55
N VAL A 11 5.85 3.06 10.59
CA VAL A 11 5.12 1.81 10.35
C VAL A 11 5.21 1.39 8.89
N ALA A 12 5.05 2.35 7.97
CA ALA A 12 5.12 2.09 6.53
C ALA A 12 6.48 1.52 6.11
N GLU A 13 7.57 2.08 6.63
CA GLU A 13 8.93 1.58 6.38
C GLU A 13 9.01 0.09 6.73
N ARG A 14 8.64 -0.28 7.96
CA ARG A 14 8.72 -1.68 8.40
C ARG A 14 7.88 -2.63 7.54
N VAL A 15 6.65 -2.23 7.18
CA VAL A 15 5.77 -3.05 6.32
C VAL A 15 6.35 -3.19 4.92
N ILE A 16 6.79 -2.09 4.30
CA ILE A 16 7.32 -2.10 2.93
C ILE A 16 8.61 -2.92 2.86
N TYR A 17 9.52 -2.78 3.82
CA TYR A 17 10.74 -3.59 3.85
C TYR A 17 10.48 -5.08 4.12
N ALA A 18 9.46 -5.41 4.91
CA ALA A 18 9.00 -6.80 5.04
C ALA A 18 8.47 -7.35 3.71
N ALA A 19 7.68 -6.56 2.98
CA ALA A 19 7.18 -6.92 1.65
C ALA A 19 8.31 -7.09 0.62
N ILE A 20 9.30 -6.20 0.59
CA ILE A 20 10.49 -6.32 -0.27
C ILE A 20 11.25 -7.61 0.03
N ARG A 21 11.48 -7.94 1.31
CA ARG A 21 12.17 -9.16 1.72
C ARG A 21 11.43 -10.41 1.25
N LEU A 22 10.12 -10.48 1.46
CA LEU A 22 9.32 -11.63 1.02
C LEU A 22 9.23 -11.74 -0.51
N THR A 23 9.11 -10.61 -1.20
CA THR A 23 9.13 -10.54 -2.67
C THR A 23 10.44 -11.10 -3.23
N ARG A 24 11.59 -10.76 -2.61
CA ARG A 24 12.90 -11.32 -2.96
C ARG A 24 13.01 -12.82 -2.68
N ALA A 25 12.49 -13.26 -1.53
CA ALA A 25 12.46 -14.69 -1.17
C ALA A 25 11.62 -15.52 -2.17
N ALA A 26 10.60 -14.92 -2.78
CA ALA A 26 9.81 -15.50 -3.87
C ALA A 26 10.50 -15.44 -5.25
N GLY A 27 11.76 -14.99 -5.34
CA GLY A 27 12.54 -14.96 -6.58
C GLY A 27 12.40 -13.67 -7.40
N ILE A 28 11.64 -12.68 -6.94
CA ILE A 28 11.42 -11.40 -7.66
C ILE A 28 12.46 -10.38 -7.17
N LYS A 29 13.60 -10.30 -7.87
CA LYS A 29 14.78 -9.52 -7.43
C LYS A 29 14.80 -8.06 -7.88
N GLU A 30 14.09 -7.70 -8.94
CA GLU A 30 14.13 -6.37 -9.57
C GLU A 30 13.17 -5.35 -8.95
N LYS A 31 12.49 -5.71 -7.85
CA LYS A 31 11.44 -4.92 -7.20
C LYS A 31 11.86 -4.62 -5.77
N ASP A 32 12.75 -3.65 -5.63
CA ASP A 32 13.47 -3.32 -4.38
C ASP A 32 13.12 -1.96 -3.80
N GLY A 33 12.09 -1.31 -4.32
CA GLY A 33 11.57 -0.06 -3.79
C GLY A 33 10.52 0.60 -4.66
N GLY A 34 10.00 1.72 -4.18
CA GLY A 34 8.87 2.42 -4.76
C GLY A 34 8.50 3.71 -4.03
N TYR A 35 7.30 4.19 -4.29
CA TYR A 35 6.75 5.39 -3.66
C TYR A 35 5.46 5.09 -2.90
N LEU A 36 5.42 5.58 -1.67
CA LEU A 36 4.26 5.62 -0.79
C LEU A 36 3.55 6.97 -0.95
N ALA A 37 2.23 6.93 -1.13
CA ALA A 37 1.35 8.07 -1.01
C ALA A 37 0.29 7.80 0.06
N ILE A 38 0.05 8.76 0.96
CA ILE A 38 -1.03 8.72 1.95
C ILE A 38 -1.85 9.98 1.81
N PHE A 39 -3.17 9.84 1.67
CA PHE A 39 -4.12 10.95 1.58
C PHE A 39 -5.05 10.95 2.79
N GLU A 40 -5.32 12.12 3.37
CA GLU A 40 -6.42 12.30 4.33
C GLU A 40 -7.74 12.39 3.54
N ILE A 41 -8.70 11.54 3.88
CA ILE A 41 -9.98 11.46 3.18
C ILE A 41 -10.80 12.72 3.43
N SER A 42 -10.81 13.24 4.67
CA SER A 42 -11.69 14.33 5.07
C SER A 42 -11.40 15.63 4.31
N ARG A 43 -10.13 15.90 4.04
CA ARG A 43 -9.64 17.10 3.33
C ARG A 43 -9.29 16.84 1.88
N GLY A 44 -9.13 15.57 1.48
CA GLY A 44 -8.72 15.18 0.14
C GLY A 44 -7.30 15.63 -0.23
N ASN A 45 -6.43 15.83 0.76
CA ASN A 45 -5.06 16.29 0.58
C ASN A 45 -4.05 15.15 0.74
N LEU A 46 -2.91 15.32 0.07
CA LEU A 46 -1.74 14.46 0.22
C LEU A 46 -1.03 14.79 1.53
N GLU A 47 -0.96 13.82 2.44
CA GLU A 47 -0.29 13.95 3.75
C GLU A 47 1.15 13.43 3.72
N VAL A 48 1.39 12.35 2.98
CA VAL A 48 2.72 11.74 2.86
C VAL A 48 3.00 11.38 1.42
N LEU A 49 4.16 11.79 0.92
CA LEU A 49 4.80 11.24 -0.28
C LEU A 49 6.24 10.89 0.07
N ALA A 50 6.57 9.59 0.04
CA ALA A 50 7.89 9.12 0.45
C ALA A 50 8.40 8.00 -0.45
N ALA A 51 9.71 8.01 -0.71
CA ALA A 51 10.39 6.88 -1.32
C ALA A 51 10.68 5.82 -0.25
N ALA A 52 10.57 4.55 -0.62
CA ALA A 52 11.00 3.42 0.22
C ALA A 52 11.79 2.42 -0.63
N GLY A 53 12.95 2.01 -0.15
CA GLY A 53 13.87 1.15 -0.91
C GLY A 53 14.52 1.85 -2.11
N TYR A 54 14.97 1.07 -3.09
CA TYR A 54 15.63 1.58 -4.29
C TYR A 54 14.65 1.77 -5.45
N SER A 55 14.80 2.88 -6.17
CA SER A 55 14.06 3.15 -7.40
C SER A 55 15.03 3.68 -8.46
N PRO A 56 15.13 3.05 -9.64
CA PRO A 56 15.86 3.64 -10.75
C PRO A 56 15.33 5.04 -11.07
N GLN A 57 16.24 5.98 -11.37
CA GLN A 57 15.92 7.39 -11.52
C GLN A 57 14.82 7.63 -12.57
N GLU A 58 14.88 6.91 -13.68
CA GLU A 58 13.93 6.99 -14.78
C GLU A 58 12.51 6.51 -14.43
N LYS A 59 12.35 5.79 -13.31
CA LYS A 59 11.05 5.29 -12.83
C LYS A 59 10.45 6.16 -11.73
N ILE A 60 11.19 7.14 -11.22
CA ILE A 60 10.78 7.95 -10.06
C ILE A 60 9.48 8.70 -10.33
N GLU A 61 9.45 9.54 -11.38
CA GLU A 61 8.28 10.37 -11.69
C GLU A 61 7.03 9.53 -11.96
N GLY A 62 7.20 8.44 -12.72
CA GLY A 62 6.13 7.50 -13.01
C GLY A 62 5.54 6.87 -11.75
N ARG A 63 6.39 6.40 -10.81
CA ARG A 63 5.94 5.79 -9.54
C ARG A 63 5.29 6.80 -8.61
N GLN A 64 5.83 8.02 -8.51
CA GLN A 64 5.21 9.11 -7.75
C GLN A 64 3.82 9.41 -8.28
N ARG A 65 3.67 9.58 -9.60
CA ARG A 65 2.38 9.85 -10.23
C ARG A 65 1.39 8.71 -10.01
N VAL A 66 1.82 7.47 -10.22
CA VAL A 66 0.97 6.28 -10.09
C VAL A 66 0.52 6.07 -8.64
N SER A 67 1.38 6.27 -7.65
CA SER A 67 0.97 6.16 -6.23
C SER A 67 -0.09 7.19 -5.83
N GLN A 68 0.06 8.45 -6.26
CA GLN A 68 -0.92 9.50 -5.98
C GLN A 68 -2.23 9.28 -6.74
N GLU A 69 -2.15 8.86 -8.02
CA GLU A 69 -3.33 8.60 -8.85
C GLU A 69 -4.25 7.55 -8.22
N LYS A 70 -3.69 6.46 -7.69
CA LYS A 70 -4.48 5.42 -7.02
C LYS A 70 -5.28 5.97 -5.84
N CYS A 71 -4.70 6.87 -5.05
CA CYS A 71 -5.41 7.53 -3.95
C CYS A 71 -6.55 8.42 -4.46
N ILE A 72 -6.26 9.27 -5.45
CA ILE A 72 -7.25 10.17 -6.07
C ILE A 72 -8.41 9.37 -6.64
N ARG A 73 -8.12 8.24 -7.30
CA ARG A 73 -9.13 7.35 -7.89
C ARG A 73 -10.00 6.70 -6.83
N ILE A 74 -9.43 6.19 -5.74
CA ILE A 74 -10.21 5.68 -4.61
C ILE A 74 -11.11 6.77 -4.01
N LEU A 75 -10.58 7.99 -3.87
CA LEU A 75 -11.34 9.12 -3.33
C LEU A 75 -12.53 9.48 -4.22
N ALA A 76 -12.33 9.54 -5.54
CA ALA A 76 -13.36 9.87 -6.52
C ALA A 76 -14.45 8.79 -6.64
N ASN A 77 -14.06 7.52 -6.52
CA ASN A 77 -14.95 6.40 -6.84
C ASN A 77 -15.63 5.80 -5.59
N GLY A 78 -15.14 6.14 -4.39
CA GLY A 78 -15.64 5.57 -3.14
C GLY A 78 -15.30 4.09 -2.92
N HIS A 79 -14.39 3.53 -3.72
CA HIS A 79 -13.95 2.14 -3.63
C HIS A 79 -13.11 1.89 -2.37
N ASN A 80 -12.99 0.62 -1.96
CA ASN A 80 -12.14 0.20 -0.86
C ASN A 80 -10.68 -0.04 -1.31
N THR A 81 -10.48 -0.42 -2.56
CA THR A 81 -9.16 -0.67 -3.14
C THR A 81 -9.07 -0.11 -4.55
N SER A 82 -7.87 0.24 -4.99
CA SER A 82 -7.67 0.67 -6.38
C SER A 82 -7.78 -0.49 -7.37
N TYR A 83 -7.83 -1.73 -6.86
CA TYR A 83 -8.05 -2.96 -7.62
C TYR A 83 -9.49 -3.06 -8.16
N GLU A 84 -10.48 -2.54 -7.44
CA GLU A 84 -11.90 -2.54 -7.88
C GLU A 84 -12.12 -1.70 -9.15
N SER A 85 -11.31 -0.65 -9.33
CA SER A 85 -11.32 0.21 -10.53
C SER A 85 -10.14 -0.07 -11.47
N ARG A 86 -9.54 -1.26 -11.39
CA ARG A 86 -8.34 -1.61 -12.16
C ARG A 86 -8.64 -1.67 -13.65
N ASN A 87 -7.81 -1.01 -14.45
CA ASN A 87 -7.86 -1.06 -15.92
C ASN A 87 -6.43 -0.98 -16.49
N PRO A 88 -5.76 -2.13 -16.73
CA PRO A 88 -4.40 -2.16 -17.26
C PRO A 88 -4.26 -1.50 -18.63
N ALA A 89 -5.30 -1.57 -19.47
CA ALA A 89 -5.29 -0.96 -20.79
C ALA A 89 -5.22 0.59 -20.72
N ALA A 90 -5.71 1.17 -19.62
CA ALA A 90 -5.62 2.60 -19.33
C ALA A 90 -4.48 2.96 -18.36
N GLY A 91 -3.60 2.00 -18.01
CA GLY A 91 -2.52 2.22 -17.03
C GLY A 91 -3.00 2.38 -15.59
N LEU A 92 -4.23 1.93 -15.28
CA LEU A 92 -4.86 2.03 -13.97
C LEU A 92 -4.62 0.75 -13.17
N TRP A 93 -3.66 0.77 -12.25
CA TRP A 93 -3.22 -0.40 -11.48
C TRP A 93 -3.76 -0.41 -10.05
N GLY A 94 -3.90 -1.61 -9.47
CA GLY A 94 -4.14 -1.88 -8.06
C GLY A 94 -2.98 -1.44 -7.14
N GLY A 95 -3.06 -1.74 -5.85
CA GLY A 95 -2.00 -1.37 -4.89
C GLY A 95 -2.28 -0.14 -4.02
N ALA A 96 -3.56 0.23 -3.87
CA ALA A 96 -3.99 1.16 -2.85
C ALA A 96 -5.22 0.64 -2.11
N VAL A 97 -5.33 1.03 -0.83
CA VAL A 97 -6.34 0.59 0.12
C VAL A 97 -6.89 1.81 0.87
N ARG A 98 -8.22 1.87 1.00
CA ARG A 98 -8.95 2.85 1.79
C ARG A 98 -9.06 2.38 3.24
N GLY A 99 -8.61 3.19 4.17
CA GLY A 99 -8.88 3.07 5.60
C GLY A 99 -10.06 3.96 6.03
N THR A 100 -10.23 4.11 7.34
CA THR A 100 -11.28 4.98 7.91
C THR A 100 -11.04 6.47 7.58
N ASP A 101 -9.84 6.97 7.86
CA ASP A 101 -9.49 8.39 7.73
C ASP A 101 -8.51 8.66 6.59
N PHE A 102 -7.77 7.62 6.17
CA PHE A 102 -6.69 7.75 5.18
C PHE A 102 -6.82 6.75 4.03
N ILE A 103 -6.26 7.11 2.87
CA ILE A 103 -6.03 6.20 1.75
C ILE A 103 -4.52 5.95 1.63
N PHE A 104 -4.14 4.68 1.58
CA PHE A 104 -2.75 4.24 1.51
C PHE A 104 -2.46 3.68 0.12
N SER A 105 -1.42 4.17 -0.55
CA SER A 105 -0.98 3.64 -1.83
C SER A 105 0.52 3.40 -1.88
N PHE A 106 0.91 2.27 -2.45
CA PHE A 106 2.29 2.02 -2.84
C PHE A 106 2.40 1.74 -4.33
N SER A 107 3.54 2.13 -4.92
CA SER A 107 3.90 1.76 -6.29
C SER A 107 5.38 1.41 -6.35
N GLY A 108 5.68 0.11 -6.45
CA GLY A 108 7.06 -0.34 -6.55
C GLY A 108 7.24 -1.85 -6.71
N LEU A 109 6.38 -2.64 -6.05
CA LEU A 109 6.37 -4.10 -6.03
C LEU A 109 5.44 -4.64 -7.13
N PRO A 110 5.32 -5.97 -7.29
CA PRO A 110 4.19 -6.53 -8.03
C PRO A 110 2.85 -6.07 -7.41
N GLU A 111 1.83 -5.90 -8.23
CA GLU A 111 0.56 -5.25 -7.87
C GLU A 111 -0.09 -5.79 -6.58
N LEU A 112 -0.14 -7.12 -6.42
CA LEU A 112 -0.72 -7.74 -5.23
C LEU A 112 0.15 -7.57 -3.97
N TRP A 113 1.47 -7.42 -4.13
CA TRP A 113 2.38 -7.08 -3.02
C TRP A 113 2.24 -5.63 -2.58
N ASP A 114 2.10 -4.69 -3.54
CA ASP A 114 1.79 -3.29 -3.24
C ASP A 114 0.51 -3.23 -2.39
N GLU A 115 -0.52 -3.96 -2.80
CA GLU A 115 -1.81 -3.97 -2.12
C GLU A 115 -1.78 -4.67 -0.76
N ALA A 116 -1.14 -5.83 -0.66
CA ALA A 116 -0.97 -6.53 0.61
C ALA A 116 -0.27 -5.62 1.63
N ALA A 117 0.80 -4.93 1.22
CA ALA A 117 1.50 -3.98 2.07
C ALA A 117 0.58 -2.85 2.56
N MET A 118 -0.29 -2.31 1.70
CA MET A 118 -1.22 -1.25 2.10
C MET A 118 -2.32 -1.75 3.05
N PHE A 119 -2.81 -2.98 2.90
CA PHE A 119 -3.70 -3.58 3.89
C PHE A 119 -3.02 -3.74 5.25
N VAL A 120 -1.80 -4.30 5.28
CA VAL A 120 -1.04 -4.46 6.53
C VAL A 120 -0.75 -3.11 7.19
N LEU A 121 -0.37 -2.11 6.40
CA LEU A 121 -0.14 -0.75 6.88
C LEU A 121 -1.41 -0.16 7.52
N ALA A 122 -2.55 -0.25 6.83
CA ALA A 122 -3.83 0.23 7.34
C ALA A 122 -4.24 -0.49 8.64
N ILE A 123 -4.02 -1.81 8.74
CA ILE A 123 -4.28 -2.59 9.96
C ILE A 123 -3.39 -2.13 11.11
N ARG A 124 -2.07 -1.99 10.88
CA ARG A 124 -1.11 -1.58 11.91
C ARG A 124 -1.31 -0.14 12.37
N LEU A 125 -1.86 0.72 11.51
CA LEU A 125 -2.27 2.08 11.85
C LEU A 125 -3.70 2.17 12.41
N ARG A 126 -4.36 1.03 12.67
CA ARG A 126 -5.73 0.92 13.21
C ARG A 126 -6.79 1.59 12.33
N GLN A 127 -6.52 1.69 11.04
CA GLN A 127 -7.42 2.24 10.02
C GLN A 127 -8.34 1.17 9.42
N LEU A 128 -8.00 -0.10 9.62
CA LEU A 128 -8.81 -1.27 9.31
C LEU A 128 -8.60 -2.31 10.42
N ARG A 129 -9.58 -3.20 10.62
CA ARG A 129 -9.44 -4.35 11.53
C ARG A 129 -8.99 -5.57 10.75
N GLU A 130 -8.01 -6.29 11.27
CA GLU A 130 -7.43 -7.47 10.63
C GLU A 130 -8.49 -8.53 10.29
N TYR A 131 -9.39 -8.81 11.23
CA TYR A 131 -10.48 -9.77 11.04
C TYR A 131 -11.39 -9.38 9.87
N ASP A 132 -11.78 -8.10 9.75
CA ASP A 132 -12.66 -7.64 8.68
C ASP A 132 -11.99 -7.77 7.30
N VAL A 133 -10.69 -7.45 7.23
CA VAL A 133 -9.91 -7.54 6.00
C VAL A 133 -9.78 -9.01 5.57
N LEU A 134 -9.43 -9.91 6.50
CA LEU A 134 -9.29 -11.34 6.20
C LEU A 134 -10.62 -12.04 5.89
N ALA A 135 -11.75 -11.49 6.35
CA ALA A 135 -13.07 -11.97 5.97
C ALA A 135 -13.48 -11.56 4.54
N GLN A 136 -12.95 -10.44 4.04
CA GLN A 136 -13.28 -9.89 2.72
C GLN A 136 -12.29 -10.30 1.62
N ILE A 137 -11.02 -10.49 1.98
CA ILE A 137 -9.95 -10.77 1.04
C ILE A 137 -9.51 -12.23 1.19
N SER A 138 -9.95 -13.07 0.25
CA SER A 138 -9.56 -14.47 0.22
C SER A 138 -8.09 -14.65 -0.19
N GLU A 139 -7.52 -15.82 0.12
CA GLU A 139 -6.15 -16.17 -0.27
C GLU A 139 -5.98 -16.24 -1.79
N GLU A 140 -7.03 -16.66 -2.51
CA GLU A 140 -7.03 -16.66 -3.97
C GLU A 140 -7.01 -15.24 -4.53
N ARG A 141 -7.66 -14.28 -3.85
CA ARG A 141 -7.70 -12.88 -4.27
C ARG A 141 -6.34 -12.21 -4.05
N ASN A 142 -5.76 -12.35 -2.86
CA ASN A 142 -4.43 -11.84 -2.57
C ASN A 142 -3.63 -12.82 -1.70
N PRO A 143 -2.79 -13.68 -2.30
CA PRO A 143 -2.07 -14.74 -1.58
C PRO A 143 -0.92 -14.22 -0.72
N HIS A 144 -0.60 -12.92 -0.81
CA HIS A 144 0.53 -12.31 -0.09
C HIS A 144 0.11 -11.65 1.22
N LEU A 145 -1.19 -11.43 1.42
CA LEU A 145 -1.71 -10.71 2.58
C LEU A 145 -1.42 -11.43 3.91
N ARG A 146 -1.80 -12.71 4.04
CA ARG A 146 -1.55 -13.49 5.28
C ARG A 146 -0.06 -13.64 5.58
N PRO A 147 0.80 -14.08 4.64
CA PRO A 147 2.24 -14.16 4.92
C PRO A 147 2.86 -12.82 5.35
N LEU A 148 2.40 -11.71 4.77
CA LEU A 148 2.91 -10.39 5.15
C LEU A 148 2.41 -9.94 6.52
N LEU A 149 1.15 -10.23 6.88
CA LEU A 149 0.62 -9.98 8.22
C LEU A 149 1.42 -10.72 9.30
N GLU A 150 1.71 -12.01 9.07
CA GLU A 150 2.52 -12.85 9.94
C GLU A 150 3.94 -12.29 10.08
N ALA A 151 4.58 -11.91 8.97
CA ALA A 151 5.90 -11.30 8.98
C ALA A 151 5.95 -9.91 9.64
N CYS A 152 4.79 -9.25 9.76
CA CYS A 152 4.63 -7.95 10.42
C CYS A 152 3.92 -8.07 11.78
N HIS A 153 3.88 -9.25 12.39
CA HIS A 153 3.33 -9.45 13.72
C HIS A 153 4.35 -9.00 14.77
N TRP A 154 4.34 -7.71 15.10
CA TRP A 154 5.18 -7.14 16.14
C TRP A 154 4.39 -7.15 17.46
N THR A 155 4.96 -7.76 18.50
CA THR A 155 4.47 -7.54 19.86
C THR A 155 4.82 -6.10 20.25
N GLU A 156 3.80 -5.29 20.54
CA GLU A 156 3.99 -3.96 21.17
C GLU A 156 4.61 -4.11 22.57
#